data_AF-D3YWG3-F1
#
_entry.id   AF-D3YWG3-F1
#
_cell.length_a   1.000
_cell.length_b   1.000
_cell.length_c   1.000
_cell.angle_alpha   90.00
_cell.angle_beta   90.00
_cell.angle_gamma   90.00
#
_symmetry.space_group_name_H-M   'P 1'
#
loop_
_entity.id
_entity.type
_entity.pdbx_description
1 polymer ?
#
loop_
_entity_poly.entity_id
_entity_poly.type
_entity_poly.pdbx_seq_one_letter_code
_entity_poly.pdbx_strand_id
1 'polypeptide(L)' 'MDLSELERDNTGRCRLSSPVPAVCLKEPCVLGVDEAGRGPVLGPMVYAICYCPL' A
#
# COMPACT_ATOMS: atom_id res chain seq x y z
N MET A 1 -1.25 -3.84 11.49
CA MET A 1 -0.65 -2.76 10.69
C MET A 1 -1.04 -1.47 11.38
N ASP A 2 -0.06 -0.65 11.77
CA ASP A 2 -0.35 0.65 12.37
C ASP A 2 -0.66 1.66 11.26
N LEU A 3 -1.73 2.43 11.41
CA LEU A 3 -2.20 3.42 10.43
C LEU A 3 -2.08 4.86 10.95
N SER A 4 -1.47 5.06 12.13
CA SER A 4 -1.32 6.38 12.76
C SER A 4 -0.56 7.38 11.88
N GLU A 5 0.25 6.90 10.94
CA GLU A 5 0.93 7.73 9.94
C GLU A 5 -0.01 8.51 9.01
N LEU A 6 -1.27 8.07 8.84
CA LEU A 6 -2.29 8.78 8.07
C LEU A 6 -2.75 10.08 8.75
N GLU A 7 -2.55 10.22 10.07
CA GLU A 7 -2.96 11.40 10.83
C GLU A 7 -1.93 12.55 10.77
N ARG A 8 -0.76 12.29 10.19
CA ARG A 8 0.30 13.29 10.01
C ARG A 8 0.00 14.20 8.81
N ASP A 9 0.80 15.25 8.65
CA ASP A 9 0.75 16.09 7.45
C ASP A 9 0.99 15.26 6.17
N ASN A 10 0.01 15.29 5.27
CA ASN A 10 -0.03 14.52 4.03
C ASN A 10 0.01 15.42 2.78
N THR A 11 0.64 16.60 2.86
CA THR A 11 0.77 17.55 1.73
C THR A 11 1.48 16.96 0.49
N GLY A 12 2.13 15.79 0.63
CA GLY A 12 2.77 15.05 -0.47
C GLY A 12 2.27 13.60 -0.62
N ARG A 13 3.20 12.64 -0.61
CA ARG A 13 2.90 11.21 -0.69
C ARG A 13 3.17 10.54 0.65
N CYS A 14 2.14 9.95 1.25
CA CYS A 14 2.27 9.03 2.37
C CYS A 14 2.49 7.60 1.86
N ARG A 15 3.43 6.84 2.45
CA ARG A 15 3.72 5.45 2.06
C ARG A 15 3.72 4.55 3.29
N LEU A 16 2.82 3.57 3.29
CA LEU A 16 2.72 2.54 4.31
C LEU A 16 3.08 1.17 3.72
N SER A 17 3.76 0.34 4.49
CA SER A 17 4.13 -1.02 4.07
C SER A 17 4.22 -1.96 5.26
N SER A 18 3.86 -3.23 5.06
CA SER A 18 4.12 -4.28 6.03
C SER A 18 5.60 -4.70 6.02
N PRO A 19 6.09 -5.39 7.07
CA PRO A 19 7.31 -6.17 6.97
C PRO A 19 7.21 -7.19 5.82
N VAL A 20 8.33 -7.47 5.17
CA VAL A 20 8.40 -8.45 4.09
C VAL A 20 8.53 -9.87 4.68
N PRO A 21 7.61 -10.81 4.38
CA PRO A 21 7.75 -12.19 4.83
C PRO A 21 9.00 -12.85 4.21
N ALA A 22 9.74 -13.62 5.01
CA ALA A 22 11.00 -14.24 4.56
C ALA A 22 10.81 -15.21 3.37
N VAL A 23 9.65 -15.86 3.26
CA VAL A 23 9.31 -16.75 2.15
C VAL A 23 9.24 -16.01 0.82
N CYS A 24 8.72 -14.78 0.81
CA CYS A 24 8.60 -13.94 -0.38
C CYS A 24 9.95 -13.47 -0.94
N LEU A 25 11.05 -13.65 -0.19
CA LEU A 25 12.41 -13.35 -0.66
C LEU A 25 13.05 -14.52 -1.41
N LYS A 26 12.47 -15.73 -1.30
CA LYS A 26 13.03 -16.97 -1.84
C LYS A 26 12.17 -17.57 -2.94
N GLU A 27 10.87 -17.37 -2.85
CA GLU A 27 9.89 -17.93 -3.78
C GLU A 27 9.36 -16.84 -4.74
N PRO A 28 9.09 -17.19 -6.00
CA PRO A 28 8.34 -16.30 -6.89
C PRO A 28 7.01 -15.89 -6.26
N CYS A 29 6.62 -14.64 -6.43
CA CYS A 29 5.39 -14.11 -5.86
C CYS A 29 4.41 -13.68 -6.97
N VAL A 30 3.11 -13.82 -6.71
CA VAL A 30 2.06 -13.09 -7.42
C VAL A 30 1.87 -11.73 -6.76
N LEU A 31 1.61 -10.70 -7.55
CA LEU A 31 1.39 -9.33 -7.10
C LEU A 31 0.11 -8.77 -7.74
N GLY A 32 -0.80 -8.26 -6.91
CA GLY A 32 -1.97 -7.50 -7.32
C GLY A 32 -1.77 -6.00 -7.08
N VAL A 33 -2.32 -5.16 -7.96
CA VAL A 33 -2.29 -3.70 -7.90
C VAL A 33 -3.71 -3.18 -8.05
N ASP A 34 -4.09 -2.21 -7.22
CA ASP A 34 -5.40 -1.55 -7.30
C ASP A 34 -5.35 -0.12 -6.74
N GLU A 35 -6.39 0.66 -7.03
CA GLU A 35 -6.55 2.03 -6.55
C GLU A 35 -7.91 2.30 -5.90
N ALA A 36 -7.93 3.27 -4.99
CA ALA A 36 -9.15 3.79 -4.38
C ALA A 36 -9.12 5.32 -4.32
N GLY A 37 -10.29 5.95 -4.39
CA GLY A 37 -10.40 7.42 -4.37
C GLY A 37 -10.22 8.06 -5.74
N ARG A 38 -10.55 7.35 -6.83
CA ARG A 38 -10.63 7.94 -8.18
C ARG A 38 -11.97 8.66 -8.38
N GLY A 39 -11.92 9.93 -8.76
CA GLY A 39 -13.09 10.75 -9.08
C GLY A 39 -13.72 11.64 -7.97
N PRO A 40 -13.41 11.53 -6.67
CA PRO A 40 -13.94 12.49 -5.71
C PRO A 40 -13.34 13.88 -5.95
N VAL A 41 -14.11 14.92 -5.64
CA VAL A 41 -13.67 16.32 -5.76
C VAL A 41 -12.61 16.68 -4.71
N LEU A 42 -12.67 16.02 -3.55
CA LEU A 42 -11.79 16.24 -2.41
C LEU A 42 -11.36 14.89 -1.80
N GLY A 43 -10.23 14.90 -1.11
CA GLY A 43 -9.63 13.70 -0.50
C GLY A 43 -8.49 13.11 -1.33
N PRO A 44 -7.63 12.29 -0.72
CA PRO A 44 -6.48 11.71 -1.40
C PRO A 44 -6.87 10.55 -2.31
N MET A 45 -6.07 10.31 -3.34
CA MET A 45 -6.08 9.06 -4.11
C MET A 45 -5.07 8.09 -3.49
N VAL A 46 -5.46 6.83 -3.32
CA VAL A 46 -4.63 5.78 -2.70
C VAL A 46 -4.36 4.68 -3.72
N TYR A 47 -3.09 4.28 -3.83
CA TYR A 47 -2.67 3.09 -4.57
C TYR A 47 -2.20 2.03 -3.58
N ALA A 48 -2.60 0.78 -3.79
CA ALA A 48 -2.19 -0.34 -2.95
C ALA A 48 -1.68 -1.50 -3.80
N ILE A 49 -0.80 -2.30 -3.18
CA ILE A 49 -0.36 -3.58 -3.72
C ILE A 49 -0.51 -4.66 -2.66
N CYS A 50 -0.72 -5.89 -3.09
CA CYS A 50 -0.67 -7.07 -2.25
C CYS A 50 0.14 -8.14 -2.97
N TYR A 51 0.95 -8.91 -2.24
CA TYR A 51 1.77 -9.98 -2.82
C TYR A 51 1.85 -11.17 -1.87
N CYS A 52 1.96 -12.37 -2.45
CA CYS A 52 2.23 -13.61 -1.73
C CYS A 52 3.00 -14.58 -2.64
N PRO A 53 3.64 -15.63 -2.09
CA PRO A 53 4.24 -16.69 -2.91
C PRO A 53 3.22 -17.30 -3.88
N LEU A 54 3.71 -17.78 -5.02
CA LEU A 54 2.90 -18.51 -6.03
C LEU A 54 2.44 -19.88 -5.55
#